data_AF-A0A5N0UXG8-F1
#
_entry.id   AF-A0A5N0UXG8-F1
#
_cell.length_a   1.000
_cell.length_b   1.000
_cell.length_c   1.000
_cell.angle_alpha   90.00
_cell.angle_beta   90.00
_cell.angle_gamma   90.00
#
_symmetry.space_group_name_H-M   'P 1'
#
loop_
_entity.id
_entity.type
_entity.pdbx_description
1 polymer ?
#
loop_
_entity_poly.entity_id
_entity_poly.type
_entity_poly.pdbx_seq_one_letter_code
_entity_poly.pdbx_strand_id
1 'polypeptide(L)' 'MDPETASRRVFRRVVCARCGERRTEMRVFGTPRADERGVPKSRVRIRRELRDQAKAWQPDALCDRCRRACGSIRPDAETS' A
#
# COMPACT_ATOMS: atom_id res chain seq x y z
N MET A 1 12.97 11.00 -9.07
CA MET A 1 12.55 9.68 -9.60
C MET A 1 13.72 9.15 -10.39
N ASP A 2 14.25 8.03 -9.97
CA ASP A 2 15.40 7.41 -10.63
C ASP A 2 15.01 6.93 -12.05
N PRO A 3 15.69 7.37 -13.12
CA PRO A 3 15.34 7.02 -14.49
C PRO A 3 15.58 5.53 -14.80
N GLU A 4 16.27 4.80 -13.93
CA GLU A 4 16.48 3.35 -14.05
C GLU A 4 15.34 2.55 -13.38
N THR A 5 14.44 3.23 -12.66
CA THR A 5 13.28 2.61 -12.01
C THR A 5 12.01 2.88 -12.80
N ALA A 6 11.35 1.81 -13.26
CA ALA A 6 10.00 1.91 -13.80
C ALA A 6 9.00 1.98 -12.64
N SER A 7 8.03 2.89 -12.73
CA SER A 7 7.05 3.08 -11.66
C SER A 7 5.61 3.04 -12.16
N ARG A 8 4.71 2.70 -11.25
CA ARG A 8 3.25 2.74 -11.47
C ARG A 8 2.55 3.30 -10.24
N ARG A 9 1.75 4.34 -10.44
CA ARG A 9 0.83 4.87 -9.42
C ARG A 9 -0.47 4.10 -9.46
N VAL A 10 -0.98 3.71 -8.30
CA VAL A 10 -2.25 2.99 -8.16
C VAL A 10 -3.06 3.66 -7.06
N PHE A 11 -4.35 3.81 -7.34
CA PHE A 11 -5.33 4.38 -6.42
C PHE A 11 -6.35 3.30 -6.07
N ARG A 12 -6.75 3.24 -4.81
CA ARG A 12 -7.85 2.38 -4.36
C ARG A 12 -8.79 3.19 -3.49
N ARG A 13 -10.09 3.06 -3.77
CA ARG A 13 -11.15 3.58 -2.91
C ARG A 13 -11.39 2.58 -1.80
N VAL A 14 -11.44 3.08 -0.57
CA VAL A 14 -11.62 2.27 0.63
C VAL A 14 -12.74 2.91 1.43
N VAL A 15 -13.63 2.06 1.94
CA VAL A 15 -14.66 2.46 2.88
C VAL A 15 -14.26 1.91 4.23
N CYS A 16 -14.22 2.75 5.25
CA CYS A 16 -13.92 2.34 6.60
C CYS A 16 -14.99 1.34 7.07
N ALA A 17 -14.57 0.12 7.41
CA ALA A 17 -15.48 -0.93 7.86
C ALA A 17 -16.22 -0.58 9.17
N ARG A 18 -15.72 0.41 9.93
CA ARG A 18 -16.31 0.82 11.22
C ARG A 18 -17.23 2.03 11.12
N CYS A 19 -16.79 3.11 10.47
CA CYS A 19 -17.53 4.38 10.46
C CYS A 19 -18.08 4.76 9.08
N GLY A 20 -17.87 3.94 8.05
CA GLY A 20 -18.37 4.20 6.69
C GLY A 20 -17.63 5.30 5.93
N GLU A 21 -16.62 5.93 6.54
CA GLU A 21 -15.82 7.00 5.93
C GLU A 21 -15.17 6.52 4.63
N ARG A 22 -15.25 7.33 3.56
CA ARG A 22 -14.73 6.97 2.24
C ARG A 22 -13.41 7.70 2.00
N ARG A 23 -12.35 6.94 1.71
CA ARG A 23 -11.04 7.51 1.36
C ARG A 23 -10.50 6.93 0.07
N THR A 24 -9.61 7.68 -0.56
CA THR A 24 -8.80 7.19 -1.67
C THR A 24 -7.37 7.06 -1.19
N GLU A 25 -6.84 5.84 -1.19
CA GLU A 25 -5.44 5.59 -0.91
C GLU A 25 -4.66 5.51 -2.21
N MET A 26 -3.43 6.04 -2.19
CA MET A 26 -2.52 6.05 -3.32
C MET A 26 -1.20 5.41 -2.92
N ARG A 27 -0.71 4.50 -3.75
CA ARG A 27 0.61 3.90 -3.60
C ARG A 27 1.35 3.90 -4.93
N VAL A 28 2.65 4.11 -4.85
CA VAL A 28 3.57 4.01 -5.99
C VAL A 28 4.35 2.71 -5.86
N PHE A 29 4.30 1.90 -6.91
CA PHE A 29 5.11 0.70 -7.05
C PHE A 29 6.28 0.97 -7.97
N GLY A 30 7.42 0.38 -7.66
CA GLY A 30 8.66 0.52 -8.41
C GLY A 30 9.23 -0.85 -8.75
N THR A 31 9.87 -0.95 -9.90
CA THR A 31 10.76 -2.06 -10.21
C THR A 31 11.95 -1.54 -11.03
N PRO A 32 13.17 -2.02 -10.77
CA PRO A 32 14.32 -1.71 -11.61
C PRO A 32 14.07 -2.13 -13.06
N ARG A 33 14.53 -1.31 -14.00
CA ARG A 33 14.51 -1.61 -15.44
C ARG A 33 15.53 -2.68 -15.82
N ALA A 34 16.61 -2.83 -15.06
CA ALA A 34 17.59 -3.89 -15.23
C ALA A 34 17.37 -5.02 -14.20
N ASP A 35 17.83 -6.23 -14.52
CA ASP A 35 17.92 -7.31 -13.56
C ASP A 35 19.19 -7.21 -12.69
N GLU A 36 19.42 -8.21 -11.83
CA GLU A 36 20.54 -8.25 -10.89
C GLU A 36 21.91 -8.33 -11.59
N ARG A 37 21.96 -8.65 -12.88
CA ARG A 37 23.17 -8.68 -13.70
C ARG A 37 23.33 -7.40 -14.53
N GLY A 38 22.44 -6.42 -14.37
CA GLY A 38 22.43 -5.20 -15.16
C GLY A 38 21.79 -5.33 -16.54
N VAL A 39 21.16 -6.47 -16.86
CA VAL A 39 20.54 -6.68 -18.18
C VAL A 39 19.15 -6.03 -18.21
N PRO A 40 18.81 -5.24 -19.25
CA PRO A 40 17.49 -4.63 -19.36
C PRO A 40 16.36 -5.67 -19.38
N LYS A 41 15.40 -5.52 -18.46
CA LYS A 41 14.17 -6.30 -18.44
C LYS A 41 13.27 -5.89 -19.61
N SER A 42 12.53 -6.87 -20.13
CA SER A 42 11.51 -6.59 -21.13
C SER A 42 10.37 -5.74 -20.55
N ARG A 43 9.72 -4.93 -21.41
CA ARG A 43 8.56 -4.11 -21.01
C ARG A 43 7.41 -4.95 -20.45
N VAL A 44 7.23 -6.18 -20.94
CA VAL A 44 6.22 -7.13 -20.46
C VAL A 44 6.53 -7.56 -19.03
N ARG A 45 7.80 -7.90 -18.74
CA ARG A 45 8.25 -8.29 -17.40
C ARG A 45 8.04 -7.16 -16.38
N ILE A 46 8.48 -5.95 -16.70
CA ILE A 46 8.29 -4.76 -15.86
C ILE A 46 6.79 -4.53 -15.56
N ARG A 47 5.93 -4.58 -16.58
CA ARG A 47 4.48 -4.39 -16.39
C ARG A 47 3.86 -5.47 -15.51
N ARG A 48 4.30 -6.71 -15.66
CA ARG A 48 3.81 -7.84 -14.85
C ARG A 48 4.20 -7.65 -13.38
N GLU A 49 5.48 -7.39 -13.11
CA GLU A 49 5.97 -7.14 -11.75
C GLU A 49 5.19 -6.01 -11.05
N LEU A 50 5.04 -4.86 -11.72
CA LEU A 50 4.28 -3.72 -11.17
C LEU A 50 2.79 -4.05 -10.95
N ARG A 51 2.19 -4.89 -11.81
CA ARG A 51 0.80 -5.33 -11.66
C ARG A 51 0.68 -6.28 -10.47
N ASP A 52 1.61 -7.20 -10.29
CA ASP A 52 1.58 -8.19 -9.22
C ASP A 52 1.77 -7.51 -7.85
N GLN A 53 2.70 -6.55 -7.74
CA GLN A 53 2.82 -5.69 -6.56
C GLN A 53 1.51 -4.93 -6.25
N ALA A 54 0.89 -4.33 -7.27
CA ALA A 54 -0.36 -3.59 -7.11
C ALA A 54 -1.56 -4.48 -6.73
N LYS A 55 -1.57 -5.74 -7.17
CA LYS A 55 -2.58 -6.73 -6.78
C LYS A 55 -2.42 -7.15 -5.33
N ALA A 56 -1.18 -7.40 -4.91
CA ALA A 56 -0.85 -7.79 -3.54
C ALA A 56 -1.15 -6.68 -2.52
N TRP A 57 -1.10 -5.41 -2.93
CA TRP A 57 -1.45 -4.31 -2.04
C TRP A 57 -2.95 -4.30 -1.71
N GLN A 58 -3.22 -4.50 -0.42
CA GLN A 58 -4.53 -4.32 0.21
C GLN A 58 -4.43 -3.15 1.19
N PRO A 59 -5.14 -2.03 0.95
CA PRO A 59 -5.17 -0.91 1.88
C PRO A 59 -5.94 -1.28 3.16
N ASP A 60 -5.62 -0.60 4.25
CA ASP A 60 -6.24 -0.87 5.55
C ASP A 60 -7.75 -0.64 5.52
N ALA A 61 -8.50 -1.59 6.06
CA ALA A 61 -9.96 -1.51 6.16
C ALA A 61 -10.46 -0.44 7.15
N LEU A 62 -9.59 0.04 8.05
CA LEU A 62 -9.93 1.06 9.04
C LEU A 62 -9.24 2.39 8.73
N CYS A 63 -10.03 3.47 8.78
CA CYS A 63 -9.49 4.83 8.73
C CYS A 63 -8.57 5.11 9.93
N ASP A 64 -7.68 6.09 9.79
CA ASP A 64 -6.64 6.34 10.81
C ASP A 64 -7.25 6.71 12.17
N ARG A 65 -8.41 7.40 12.16
CA ARG A 65 -9.19 7.68 13.37
C ARG A 65 -9.66 6.39 14.06
N CYS A 66 -10.33 5.51 13.32
CA CYS A 66 -10.84 4.25 13.86
C CYS A 66 -9.73 3.29 14.29
N ARG A 67 -8.59 3.33 13.59
CA ARG A 67 -7.40 2.54 13.94
C ARG A 67 -6.79 3.00 15.26
N ARG A 68 -6.60 4.31 15.45
CA ARG A 68 -6.11 4.88 16.72
C ARG A 68 -7.05 4.58 17.88
N ALA A 69 -8.37 4.62 17.65
CA ALA A 69 -9.37 4.33 18.67
C ALA A 69 -9.42 2.85 19.13
N CYS A 70 -8.91 1.91 18.33
CA CYS A 70 -8.76 0.50 18.75
C CYS A 70 -7.47 0.25 19.52
N GLY A 71 -6.44 1.08 19.35
CA GLY A 71 -5.18 1.00 20.11
C GLY A 71 -5.23 1.69 21.47
N SER A 72 -6.29 2.45 21.77
CA SER A 72 -6.51 3.14 23.04
C SER A 72 -7.39 2.32 23.99
N ILE A 73 -7.14 1.02 24.13
CA ILE A 73 -7.61 0.29 25.33
C ILE A 73 -6.81 0.90 26.48
N ARG A 74 -7.49 1.72 27.29
CA ARG A 74 -6.98 2.21 28.57
C ARG A 74 -6.60 0.99 29.42
N PRO A 75 -5.40 0.89 30.00
CA PRO A 75 -5.19 0.05 31.17
C PRO A 75 -5.80 0.80 32.37
N ASP A 76 -7.11 0.74 32.51
CA ASP A 76 -7.78 1.03 33.78
C ASP A 76 -8.29 -0.29 34.35
N ALA A 77 -7.42 -0.96 35.09
CA ALA A 77 -7.78 -1.99 36.05
C ALA A 77 -6.64 -2.16 37.05
N GLU A 78 -6.57 -1.31 38.07
CA GLU A 78 -6.49 -1.84 39.43
C GLU A 78 -7.12 -0.85 40.41
N THR A 79 -8.33 -1.19 40.82
CA THR A 79 -9.00 -0.70 42.02
C THR A 79 -8.48 -1.54 43.17
N SER A 80 -7.77 -0.92 44.13
CA SER A 80 -7.95 -1.08 45.58
C SER A 80 -6.82 -0.44 46.37
#